data_AF-A0A0M3RRY9-F1
#
_entry.id   AF-A0A0M3RRY9-F1
#
_cell.length_a   1.000
_cell.length_b   1.000
_cell.length_c   1.000
_cell.angle_alpha   90.00
_cell.angle_beta   90.00
_cell.angle_gamma   90.00
#
_symmetry.space_group_name_H-M   'P 1'
#
loop_
_entity.id
_entity.type
_entity.pdbx_description
1 polymer ?
#
loop_
_entity_poly.entity_id
_entity_poly.type
_entity_poly.pdbx_seq_one_letter_code
_entity_poly.pdbx_strand_id
1 'polypeptide(L)'
;MTLSKKDQDRYDRMAAIEEASTGAPLPGDSAHGADAAEIGAQLLLDALGSEAAVSKAIGRPKLGGAVPDGEHSPTIHVRLPQDRKDRLERLRIVQRRKYAADLVRDAIDEYLDRHKDDLHRVAG
;
A
#
# COMPACT_ATOMS: atom_id res chain seq x y z
N MET A 1 -29.55 -26.45 -8.28
CA MET A 1 -30.45 -25.46 -8.91
C MET A 1 -30.02 -25.31 -10.35
N THR A 2 -30.84 -25.72 -11.31
CA THR A 2 -30.56 -25.52 -12.74
C THR A 2 -31.25 -24.22 -13.17
N LEU A 3 -30.51 -23.35 -13.84
CA LEU A 3 -31.04 -22.10 -14.40
C LEU A 3 -32.21 -22.40 -15.34
N SER A 4 -33.21 -21.52 -15.35
CA SER A 4 -34.30 -21.59 -16.32
C SER A 4 -33.73 -21.44 -17.72
N LYS A 5 -34.36 -22.09 -18.70
CA LYS A 5 -33.99 -21.97 -20.12
C LYS A 5 -33.94 -20.50 -20.58
N LYS A 6 -34.86 -19.68 -20.08
CA LYS A 6 -34.90 -18.23 -20.35
C LYS A 6 -33.67 -17.50 -19.81
N ASP A 7 -33.15 -17.94 -18.67
CA ASP A 7 -31.97 -17.34 -18.06
C ASP A 7 -30.71 -17.81 -18.77
N GLN A 8 -30.63 -19.09 -19.18
CA GLN A 8 -29.57 -19.59 -20.07
C GLN A 8 -29.51 -18.78 -21.36
N ASP A 9 -30.63 -18.63 -22.07
CA ASP A 9 -30.69 -17.84 -23.32
C ASP A 9 -30.36 -16.35 -23.11
N ARG A 10 -30.54 -15.83 -21.89
CA ARG A 10 -30.14 -14.46 -21.52
C ARG A 10 -28.65 -14.38 -21.27
N TYR A 11 -28.09 -15.33 -20.54
CA TYR A 11 -26.65 -15.40 -20.25
C TYR A 11 -25.84 -15.66 -21.52
N ASP A 12 -26.30 -16.55 -22.39
CA ASP A 12 -25.63 -16.85 -23.65
C ASP A 12 -25.60 -15.63 -24.58
N ARG A 13 -26.66 -14.82 -24.60
CA ARG A 13 -26.69 -13.55 -25.34
C ARG A 13 -25.73 -12.52 -24.76
N MET A 14 -25.63 -12.41 -23.44
CA MET A 14 -24.67 -11.51 -22.80
C MET A 14 -23.22 -11.95 -23.06
N ALA A 15 -22.94 -13.25 -22.95
CA ALA A 15 -21.63 -13.81 -23.24
C ALA A 15 -21.22 -13.55 -24.69
N ALA A 16 -22.11 -13.78 -25.65
CA ALA A 16 -21.83 -13.53 -27.06
C ALA A 16 -21.52 -12.05 -27.38
N ILE A 17 -22.13 -11.10 -26.66
CA ILE A 17 -21.86 -9.66 -26.81
C ILE A 17 -20.46 -9.32 -26.27
N GLU A 18 -20.11 -9.83 -25.10
CA GLU A 18 -18.80 -9.59 -24.46
C GLU A 18 -17.66 -10.32 -25.17
N GLU A 19 -17.89 -11.52 -25.72
CA GLU A 19 -16.90 -12.27 -26.51
C GLU A 19 -16.66 -11.64 -27.89
N ALA A 20 -17.64 -10.93 -28.43
CA ALA A 20 -17.50 -10.16 -29.68
C ALA A 20 -16.86 -8.78 -29.47
N SER A 21 -16.82 -8.28 -28.23
CA SER A 21 -16.07 -7.08 -27.87
C SER A 21 -14.58 -7.38 -28.08
N THR A 22 -13.97 -6.71 -29.05
CA THR A 22 -12.57 -6.89 -29.41
C THR A 22 -11.59 -6.37 -28.35
N GLY A 23 -12.09 -5.91 -27.20
CA GLY A 23 -11.28 -5.33 -26.13
C GLY A 23 -10.48 -4.10 -26.55
N ALA A 24 -10.77 -3.54 -27.74
CA ALA A 24 -10.09 -2.36 -28.22
C ALA A 24 -10.52 -1.16 -27.36
N PRO A 25 -9.59 -0.51 -26.64
CA PRO A 25 -9.93 0.71 -25.94
C PRO A 25 -10.43 1.74 -26.95
N LEU A 26 -11.51 2.44 -26.62
CA LEU A 26 -12.02 3.54 -27.42
C LEU A 26 -10.88 4.56 -27.64
N PRO A 27 -10.56 4.93 -28.89
CA PRO A 27 -9.55 5.95 -29.14
C PRO A 27 -10.05 7.30 -28.61
N GLY A 28 -9.43 7.81 -27.54
CA GLY A 28 -9.70 9.15 -27.00
C GLY A 28 -9.90 9.24 -25.48
N ASP A 29 -10.18 8.13 -24.78
CA ASP A 29 -10.65 8.19 -23.38
C ASP A 29 -9.60 7.84 -22.33
N SER A 30 -8.35 7.61 -22.71
CA SER A 30 -7.27 7.37 -21.75
C SER A 30 -6.69 8.69 -21.28
N ALA A 31 -7.23 9.23 -20.19
CA ALA A 31 -6.57 10.31 -19.47
C ALA A 31 -5.19 9.83 -18.97
N HIS A 32 -4.21 10.72 -18.98
CA HIS A 32 -2.85 10.42 -18.57
C HIS A 32 -2.30 11.50 -17.64
N GLY A 33 -1.32 11.14 -16.82
CA GLY A 33 -0.65 12.10 -15.93
C GLY A 33 -1.61 12.77 -14.95
N ALA A 34 -1.58 14.10 -14.91
CA ALA A 34 -2.38 14.88 -13.96
C ALA A 34 -3.89 14.68 -14.15
N ASP A 35 -4.36 14.62 -15.41
CA ASP A 35 -5.77 14.47 -15.73
C ASP A 35 -6.31 13.10 -15.25
N ALA A 36 -5.50 12.04 -15.38
CA ALA A 36 -5.84 10.72 -14.85
C ALA A 36 -5.90 10.71 -13.32
N ALA A 37 -5.00 11.45 -12.67
CA ALA A 37 -4.96 11.55 -11.22
C ALA A 37 -6.18 12.29 -10.68
N GLU A 38 -6.63 13.35 -11.35
CA GLU A 38 -7.82 14.11 -10.97
C GLU A 38 -9.10 13.28 -11.15
N ILE A 39 -9.25 12.59 -12.28
CA ILE A 39 -10.39 11.69 -12.54
C ILE A 39 -10.42 10.55 -11.51
N GLY A 40 -9.25 9.95 -11.23
CA GLY A 40 -9.12 8.91 -10.21
C GLY A 40 -9.45 9.40 -8.80
N ALA A 41 -9.03 10.61 -8.44
CA ALA A 41 -9.32 11.22 -7.15
C ALA A 41 -10.83 11.46 -6.98
N GLN A 42 -11.50 11.99 -7.99
CA GLN A 42 -12.94 12.23 -7.95
C GLN A 42 -13.74 10.92 -7.84
N LEU A 43 -13.37 9.89 -8.60
CA LEU A 43 -13.98 8.56 -8.50
C LEU A 43 -13.88 7.97 -7.08
N LEU A 44 -12.73 8.13 -6.44
CA LEU A 44 -12.51 7.65 -5.08
C LEU A 44 -13.33 8.47 -4.06
N LEU A 45 -13.45 9.78 -4.28
CA LEU A 45 -14.29 10.66 -3.47
C LEU A 45 -15.76 10.27 -3.56
N ASP A 46 -16.26 10.04 -4.78
CA ASP A 46 -17.65 9.63 -5.02
C ASP A 46 -17.97 8.28 -4.38
N ALA A 47 -17.01 7.34 -4.41
CA ALA A 47 -17.18 6.01 -3.83
C ALA A 47 -17.08 5.98 -2.30
N LEU A 48 -16.20 6.80 -1.71
CA LEU A 48 -15.89 6.75 -0.27
C LEU A 48 -16.52 7.89 0.53
N GLY A 49 -17.09 8.90 -0.15
CA GLY A 49 -17.92 9.97 0.42
C GLY A 49 -17.16 11.07 1.17
N SER A 50 -15.84 10.97 1.35
CA SER A 50 -15.02 12.03 1.95
C SER A 50 -13.54 11.87 1.64
N GLU A 51 -12.80 12.99 1.57
CA GLU A 51 -11.35 13.00 1.39
C GLU A 51 -10.61 12.25 2.51
N ALA A 52 -11.13 12.29 3.75
CA ALA A 52 -10.56 11.55 4.87
C ALA A 52 -10.67 10.02 4.70
N ALA A 53 -11.80 9.54 4.17
CA ALA A 53 -11.99 8.12 3.87
C ALA A 53 -11.11 7.66 2.70
N VAL A 54 -10.98 8.51 1.67
CA VAL A 54 -10.06 8.34 0.53
C VAL A 54 -8.61 8.23 1.02
N SER A 55 -8.14 9.20 1.80
CA SER A 55 -6.78 9.22 2.38
C SER A 55 -6.51 7.99 3.26
N LYS A 56 -7.49 7.54 4.06
CA LYS A 56 -7.36 6.34 4.88
C LYS A 56 -7.32 5.04 4.06
N ALA A 57 -8.06 4.99 2.94
CA ALA A 57 -8.13 3.81 2.08
C ALA A 57 -6.89 3.66 1.19
N ILE A 58 -6.29 4.77 0.77
CA ILE A 58 -5.15 4.78 -0.17
C ILE A 58 -3.82 5.01 0.56
N GLY A 59 -3.83 5.67 1.72
CA GLY A 59 -2.65 6.03 2.48
C GLY A 59 -2.03 4.87 3.25
N ARG A 60 -0.70 4.85 3.35
CA ARG A 60 0.02 3.98 4.29
C ARG A 60 -0.08 4.57 5.71
N PRO A 61 -0.39 3.76 6.74
CA PRO A 61 -0.43 4.23 8.13
C PRO A 61 0.89 4.89 8.53
N LYS A 62 0.83 6.12 9.07
CA LYS A 62 2.00 6.88 9.54
C LYS A 62 2.44 6.36 10.93
N LEU A 63 3.75 6.32 11.18
CA LEU A 63 4.30 6.08 12.53
C LEU A 63 4.51 7.42 13.23
N GLY A 64 3.95 7.57 14.44
CA GLY A 64 4.19 8.74 15.31
C GLY A 64 3.04 9.72 15.48
N GLY A 65 1.91 9.55 14.79
CA GLY A 65 0.64 10.28 15.06
C GLY A 65 0.63 11.80 14.82
N ALA A 66 1.78 12.47 14.73
CA ALA A 66 1.90 13.93 14.73
C ALA A 66 2.87 14.43 13.66
N VAL A 67 2.69 13.97 12.42
CA VAL A 67 3.44 14.49 11.27
C VAL A 67 2.44 15.18 10.33
N PRO A 68 2.68 16.44 9.90
CA PRO A 68 1.83 17.17 8.97
C PRO A 68 1.44 16.33 7.74
N ASP A 69 0.30 16.63 7.13
CA ASP A 69 -0.09 15.96 5.90
C ASP A 69 0.90 16.26 4.77
N GLY A 70 1.33 15.19 4.08
CA GLY A 70 2.40 15.23 3.08
C GLY A 70 3.79 14.79 3.59
N GLU A 71 4.04 14.78 4.90
CA GLU A 71 5.33 14.33 5.43
C GLU A 71 5.30 12.84 5.83
N HIS A 72 6.20 12.07 5.21
CA HIS A 72 6.38 10.64 5.49
C HIS A 72 7.37 10.43 6.63
N SER A 73 7.20 9.35 7.40
CA SER A 73 8.21 8.95 8.39
C SER A 73 9.57 8.77 7.70
N PRO A 74 10.68 9.30 8.27
CA PRO A 74 12.01 9.15 7.68
C PRO A 74 12.33 7.68 7.40
N THR A 75 12.89 7.43 6.21
CA THR A 75 13.19 6.06 5.75
C THR A 75 14.69 5.89 5.58
N ILE A 76 15.22 4.79 6.12
CA ILE A 76 16.62 4.39 5.95
C ILE A 76 16.66 3.20 4.98
N HIS A 77 17.40 3.34 3.88
CA HIS A 77 17.65 2.26 2.93
C HIS A 77 19.04 1.66 3.14
N VAL A 78 19.11 0.38 3.49
CA VAL A 78 20.37 -0.33 3.74
C VAL A 78 20.40 -1.64 2.96
N ARG A 79 21.56 -1.93 2.34
CA ARG A 79 21.82 -3.23 1.71
C ARG A 79 22.27 -4.23 2.77
N LEU A 80 21.63 -5.40 2.79
CA LEU A 80 21.90 -6.46 3.75
C LEU A 80 22.22 -7.76 2.99
N PRO A 81 23.18 -8.57 3.46
CA PRO A 81 23.33 -9.95 2.98
C PRO A 81 22.03 -10.74 3.16
N GLN A 82 21.73 -11.63 2.21
CA GLN A 82 20.48 -12.40 2.20
C GLN A 82 20.26 -13.19 3.50
N ASP A 83 21.30 -13.87 4.00
CA ASP A 83 21.22 -14.64 5.26
C ASP A 83 20.78 -13.76 6.46
N ARG A 84 21.21 -12.50 6.53
CA ARG A 84 20.78 -11.59 7.60
C ARG A 84 19.30 -11.24 7.47
N LYS A 85 18.82 -11.02 6.26
CA LYS A 85 17.40 -10.78 5.99
C LYS A 85 16.56 -11.99 6.39
N ASP A 86 17.01 -13.20 6.04
CA ASP A 86 16.29 -14.44 6.37
C ASP A 86 16.26 -14.71 7.89
N ARG A 87 17.33 -14.36 8.61
CA ARG A 87 17.35 -14.42 10.08
C ARG A 87 16.38 -13.42 10.71
N LEU A 88 16.32 -12.20 10.20
CA LEU A 88 15.37 -11.17 10.66
C LEU A 88 13.92 -11.62 10.46
N GLU A 89 13.60 -12.20 9.29
CA GLU A 89 12.28 -12.72 8.99
C GLU A 89 11.88 -13.88 9.91
N ARG A 90 12.81 -14.81 10.20
CA ARG A 90 12.58 -15.87 11.18
C ARG A 90 12.33 -15.30 12.58
N LEU A 91 13.12 -14.31 13.00
CA LEU A 91 12.96 -13.67 14.29
C LEU A 91 11.60 -12.97 14.42
N ARG A 92 11.12 -12.32 13.34
CA ARG A 92 9.78 -11.70 13.29
C ARG A 92 8.69 -12.72 13.60
N ILE A 93 8.76 -13.89 12.98
CA ILE A 93 7.80 -14.98 13.17
C ILE A 93 7.84 -15.48 14.61
N VAL A 94 9.04 -15.75 15.15
CA VAL A 94 9.22 -16.23 16.53
C VAL A 94 8.67 -15.23 17.55
N GLN A 95 8.93 -13.93 17.36
CA GLN A 95 8.46 -12.88 18.26
C GLN A 95 7.02 -12.41 17.97
N ARG A 96 6.33 -13.06 17.02
CA ARG A 96 4.94 -12.73 16.62
C ARG A 96 4.77 -11.25 16.27
N ARG A 97 5.78 -10.62 15.68
CA ARG A 97 5.71 -9.24 15.21
C ARG A 97 5.02 -9.19 13.86
N LYS A 98 4.24 -8.13 13.63
CA LYS A 98 3.50 -7.95 12.37
C LYS A 98 4.44 -7.61 11.21
N TYR A 99 5.43 -6.76 11.44
CA TYR A 99 6.38 -6.33 10.40
C TYR A 99 7.83 -6.49 10.85
N ALA A 100 8.73 -6.80 9.91
CA ALA A 100 10.17 -6.83 10.19
C ALA A 100 10.71 -5.44 10.55
N ALA A 101 10.06 -4.39 10.05
CA ALA A 101 10.38 -3.01 10.40
C ALA A 101 10.20 -2.71 11.90
N ASP A 102 9.31 -3.41 12.59
CA ASP A 102 9.12 -3.22 14.04
C ASP A 102 10.36 -3.70 14.80
N LEU A 103 10.92 -4.86 14.41
CA LEU A 103 12.18 -5.36 14.96
C LEU A 103 13.37 -4.46 14.66
N VAL A 104 13.42 -3.89 13.45
CA VAL A 104 14.50 -2.98 13.07
C VAL A 104 14.45 -1.70 13.89
N ARG A 105 13.26 -1.16 14.17
CA ARG A 105 13.12 0.00 15.06
C ARG A 105 13.57 -0.34 16.49
N ASP A 106 13.10 -1.44 17.05
CA ASP A 106 13.53 -1.91 18.39
C ASP A 106 15.06 -2.05 18.46
N ALA A 107 15.68 -2.63 17.43
CA ALA A 107 17.13 -2.81 17.37
C ALA A 107 17.90 -1.49 17.22
N ILE A 108 17.36 -0.51 16.48
CA ILE A 108 17.93 0.83 16.38
C ILE A 108 17.85 1.52 17.74
N ASP A 109 16.69 1.48 18.40
CA ASP A 109 16.48 2.09 19.71
C ASP A 109 17.43 1.49 20.76
N GLU A 110 17.56 0.15 20.79
CA GLU A 110 18.49 -0.55 21.68
C GLU A 110 19.96 -0.17 21.39
N TYR A 111 20.33 -0.04 20.11
CA TYR A 111 21.69 0.32 19.73
C TYR A 111 22.01 1.77 20.10
N LEU A 112 21.07 2.70 19.87
CA LEU A 112 21.22 4.10 20.26
C LEU A 112 21.27 4.25 21.78
N ASP A 113 20.41 3.54 22.52
CA ASP A 113 20.40 3.54 23.98
C ASP A 113 21.75 3.10 24.55
N ARG A 114 22.31 2.03 24.01
CA ARG A 114 23.63 1.51 24.40
C ARG A 114 24.77 2.51 24.17
N HIS A 115 24.66 3.39 23.19
CA HIS A 115 25.71 4.36 22.81
C HIS A 115 25.34 5.80 23.15
N LYS A 116 24.41 6.02 24.09
CA LYS A 116 24.00 7.36 24.53
C LYS A 116 25.17 8.22 24.97
N ASP A 117 26.12 7.65 25.71
CA ASP A 117 27.29 8.39 26.21
C ASP A 117 28.19 8.88 25.08
N ASP A 118 28.32 8.12 23.99
CA ASP A 118 29.09 8.52 22.82
C ASP A 118 28.41 9.66 22.06
N LEU A 119 27.06 9.65 22.01
CA LEU A 119 26.28 10.75 21.42
C LEU A 119 26.43 12.05 22.23
N HIS A 120 26.47 11.96 23.56
CA HIS A 120 26.69 13.13 24.42
C HIS A 120 28.08 13.75 24.25
N ARG A 121 29.11 12.94 23.97
CA ARG A 121 30.48 13.43 23.74
C ARG A 121 30.63 14.21 22.43
N VAL A 122 29.78 13.98 21.44
CA VAL A 122 29.81 14.69 20.15
C VAL A 122 29.08 16.05 20.22
N ALA A 123 28.21 16.24 21.20
CA ALA A 123 27.36 17.43 21.34
C ALA A 123 27.93 18.51 22.28
N GLY A 124 29.09 18.29 22.90
CA GLY A 124 29.81 19.25 23.76
C GLY A 124 31.09 19.74 23.10
#